data_AF-A0A972C220-F1
#
_entry.id   AF-A0A972C220-F1
#
_cell.length_a   1.000
_cell.length_b   1.000
_cell.length_c   1.000
_cell.angle_alpha   90.00
_cell.angle_beta   90.00
_cell.angle_gamma   90.00
#
_symmetry.space_group_name_H-M   'P 1'
#
loop_
_entity.id
_entity.type
_entity.pdbx_description
1 polymer ?
#
loop_
_entity_poly.entity_id
_entity_poly.type
_entity_poly.pdbx_seq_one_letter_code
_entity_poly.pdbx_strand_id
1 'polypeptide(L)'
;MRSTFMGLETARRALMAHQMGLETTAHNVANANTPGYTRQVVQLQATTPFSPPSWISPAIAGQIGTGVEVVAIQRMRDAFLDSQIRQETSSKGRWETQSELLSQIEL
;
A
#
# COMPACT_ATOMS: atom_id res chain seq x y z
N MET A 1 3.27 19.09 -29.76
CA MET A 1 2.87 17.96 -30.64
C MET A 1 2.81 16.69 -29.81
N ARG A 2 1.84 15.80 -30.06
CA ARG A 2 1.79 14.47 -29.40
C ARG A 2 2.92 13.60 -29.98
N SER A 3 3.70 12.93 -29.14
CA SER A 3 4.73 11.98 -29.61
C SER A 3 4.08 10.73 -30.19
N THR A 4 4.60 10.23 -31.32
CA THR A 4 4.16 8.95 -31.92
C THR A 4 4.39 7.76 -30.99
N PHE A 5 5.33 7.85 -30.04
CA PHE A 5 5.63 6.81 -29.05
C PHE A 5 4.75 6.87 -27.80
N MET A 6 3.87 7.88 -27.67
CA MET A 6 3.08 8.10 -26.46
C MET A 6 2.14 6.91 -26.13
N GLY A 7 1.54 6.29 -27.15
CA GLY A 7 0.69 5.10 -26.97
C GLY A 7 1.48 3.88 -26.51
N LEU A 8 2.68 3.68 -27.07
CA LEU A 8 3.58 2.58 -26.69
C LEU A 8 4.07 2.74 -25.25
N GLU A 9 4.44 3.95 -24.84
CA GLU A 9 4.85 4.22 -23.47
C GLU A 9 3.70 4.01 -22.47
N THR A 10 2.48 4.41 -22.84
CA THR A 10 1.28 4.17 -22.02
C THR A 10 1.02 2.67 -21.86
N ALA A 11 1.11 1.90 -22.94
CA ALA A 11 0.98 0.44 -22.91
C ALA A 11 2.08 -0.22 -22.08
N ARG A 12 3.34 0.22 -22.23
CA ARG A 12 4.48 -0.26 -21.44
C ARG A 12 4.25 -0.05 -19.95
N ARG A 13 3.83 1.16 -19.54
CA ARG A 13 3.51 1.49 -18.15
C ARG A 13 2.39 0.62 -17.60
N ALA A 14 1.32 0.44 -18.35
CA ALA A 14 0.21 -0.44 -17.95
C ALA A 14 0.67 -1.89 -17.74
N LEU A 15 1.45 -2.44 -18.68
CA LEU A 15 1.98 -3.79 -18.57
C LEU A 15 2.87 -3.96 -17.34
N MET A 16 3.78 -3.02 -17.10
CA MET A 16 4.66 -3.07 -15.92
C MET A 16 3.89 -2.94 -14.60
N ALA A 17 2.91 -2.04 -14.54
CA ALA A 17 2.09 -1.86 -13.34
C ALA A 17 1.27 -3.12 -13.02
N HIS A 18 0.69 -3.75 -14.05
CA HIS A 18 -0.04 -5.00 -13.87
C HIS A 18 0.86 -6.19 -13.57
N GLN A 19 2.06 -6.25 -14.15
CA GLN A 19 3.06 -7.26 -13.80
C GLN A 19 3.40 -7.19 -12.30
N MET A 20 3.64 -6.01 -11.76
CA MET A 20 3.88 -5.82 -10.32
C MET A 20 2.66 -6.23 -9.46
N GLY A 21 1.45 -6.00 -9.96
CA GLY A 21 0.21 -6.51 -9.36
C GLY A 21 0.15 -8.05 -9.30
N LEU A 22 0.56 -8.72 -10.37
CA LEU A 22 0.63 -10.18 -10.42
C LEU A 22 1.72 -10.73 -9.50
N GLU A 23 2.90 -10.11 -9.46
CA GLU A 23 3.99 -10.48 -8.57
C GLU A 23 3.57 -10.35 -7.09
N THR A 24 2.90 -9.26 -6.72
CA THR A 24 2.35 -9.08 -5.37
C THR A 24 1.28 -10.12 -5.05
N THR A 25 0.46 -10.49 -6.02
CA THR A 25 -0.55 -11.54 -5.86
C THR A 25 0.11 -12.91 -5.66
N ALA A 26 1.13 -13.24 -6.45
CA ALA A 26 1.89 -14.47 -6.29
C ALA A 26 2.58 -14.53 -4.91
N HIS A 27 3.17 -13.42 -4.46
CA HIS A 27 3.77 -13.31 -3.14
C HIS A 27 2.74 -13.49 -2.01
N ASN A 28 1.54 -12.93 -2.15
CA ASN A 28 0.46 -13.14 -1.19
C ASN A 28 0.03 -14.61 -1.11
N VAL A 29 -0.12 -15.27 -2.26
CA VAL A 29 -0.51 -16.68 -2.33
C VAL A 29 0.56 -17.57 -1.70
N ALA A 30 1.83 -17.32 -2.01
CA ALA A 30 2.95 -18.07 -1.45
C ALA A 30 3.03 -17.97 0.09
N ASN A 31 2.63 -16.82 0.65
CA ASN A 31 2.65 -16.58 2.10
C ASN A 31 1.28 -16.74 2.78
N ALA A 32 0.27 -17.27 2.09
CA ALA A 32 -1.10 -17.32 2.58
C ALA A 32 -1.23 -18.09 3.91
N ASN A 33 -0.40 -19.12 4.12
CA ASN A 33 -0.42 -19.95 5.32
C ASN A 33 0.66 -19.55 6.35
N THR A 34 1.39 -18.46 6.12
CA THR A 34 2.44 -18.01 7.05
C THR A 34 1.81 -17.23 8.19
N PRO A 35 1.90 -17.69 9.46
CA PRO A 35 1.33 -16.98 10.60
C PRO A 35 1.90 -15.56 10.71
N GLY A 36 1.04 -14.57 10.99
CA GLY A 36 1.43 -13.16 11.06
C GLY A 36 1.68 -12.48 9.72
N TYR A 37 1.55 -13.20 8.59
CA TYR A 37 1.59 -12.56 7.28
C TYR A 37 0.40 -11.61 7.11
N THR A 38 0.65 -10.46 6.49
CA THR A 38 -0.41 -9.53 6.11
C THR A 38 -0.38 -9.39 4.59
N ARG A 39 -1.55 -9.59 3.98
CA ARG A 39 -1.74 -9.38 2.55
C ARG A 39 -1.29 -7.98 2.14
N GLN A 40 -0.58 -7.92 1.01
CA GLN A 40 -0.15 -6.70 0.35
C GLN A 40 -1.02 -6.42 -0.88
N VAL A 41 -1.32 -5.15 -1.14
CA VAL A 41 -2.12 -4.68 -2.28
C VAL A 41 -1.40 -3.54 -2.97
N VAL A 42 -1.27 -3.66 -4.28
CA VAL A 42 -0.68 -2.63 -5.14
C VAL A 42 -1.68 -1.50 -5.32
N GLN A 43 -1.26 -0.28 -5.01
CA GLN A 43 -2.04 0.93 -5.25
C GLN A 43 -1.63 1.53 -6.58
N LEU A 44 -2.57 1.51 -7.52
CA LEU A 44 -2.41 2.11 -8.84
C LEU A 44 -2.98 3.54 -8.85
N GLN A 45 -2.28 4.45 -9.50
CA GLN A 45 -2.76 5.81 -9.73
C GLN A 45 -2.48 6.23 -11.17
N ALA A 46 -3.37 7.07 -11.71
CA ALA A 46 -3.15 7.70 -13.00
C ALA A 46 -1.95 8.65 -12.91
N THR A 47 -1.04 8.55 -13.87
CA THR A 47 0.10 9.47 -13.95
C THR A 47 -0.37 10.87 -14.36
N THR A 48 0.43 11.88 -14.03
CA THR A 48 0.12 13.28 -14.37
C THR A 48 -0.17 13.42 -15.87
N PRO A 49 -1.37 13.92 -16.24
CA PRO A 49 -1.78 13.98 -17.63
C PRO A 49 -1.02 15.07 -18.38
N PHE A 50 -0.81 14.85 -19.68
CA PHE A 50 -0.17 15.84 -20.54
C PHE A 50 -1.18 16.94 -20.89
N SER A 51 -0.83 18.18 -20.56
CA SER A 51 -1.57 19.38 -20.94
C SER A 51 -0.82 20.16 -22.02
N PRO A 52 -1.51 20.69 -23.05
CA PRO A 52 -0.87 21.56 -24.03
C PRO A 52 -0.27 22.81 -23.34
N PRO A 53 0.89 23.31 -23.79
CA PRO A 53 1.52 24.48 -23.19
C PRO A 53 0.62 25.71 -23.36
N SER A 54 0.17 26.28 -22.25
CA SER A 54 -0.65 27.47 -22.18
C SER A 54 -0.24 28.30 -20.96
N TRP A 55 -0.27 29.63 -21.10
CA TRP A 55 0.12 30.61 -20.07
C TRP A 55 -0.70 30.49 -18.79
N ILE A 56 -1.89 29.93 -18.93
CA ILE A 56 -2.72 29.42 -17.86
C ILE A 56 -2.70 27.91 -18.11
N SER A 57 -2.29 27.09 -17.14
CA SER A 57 -2.50 25.63 -17.17
C SER A 57 -3.75 25.29 -16.36
N PRO A 58 -4.95 25.58 -16.86
CA PRO A 58 -6.15 25.13 -16.19
C PRO A 58 -6.22 23.61 -16.38
N ALA A 59 -6.48 22.88 -15.29
CA ALA A 59 -6.81 21.46 -15.33
C ALA A 59 -8.22 21.27 -15.95
N ILE A 60 -8.41 21.67 -17.21
CA ILE A 60 -9.69 21.60 -17.92
C ILE A 60 -9.80 20.24 -18.61
N ALA A 61 -11.04 19.83 -18.90
CA ALA A 61 -11.34 18.76 -19.85
C ALA A 61 -10.56 18.92 -21.17
N GLY A 62 -9.96 17.82 -21.65
CA GLY A 62 -9.15 17.79 -22.88
C GLY A 62 -7.68 17.38 -22.66
N GLN A 63 -7.27 17.15 -21.41
CA GLN A 63 -5.95 16.60 -21.09
C GLN A 63 -5.79 15.17 -21.60
N ILE A 64 -4.54 14.80 -21.91
CA ILE A 64 -4.21 13.46 -22.41
C ILE A 64 -3.65 12.63 -21.26
N GLY A 65 -4.32 11.54 -20.91
CA GLY A 65 -3.79 10.58 -19.93
C GLY A 65 -2.45 9.99 -20.39
N THR A 66 -1.52 9.84 -19.44
CA THR A 66 -0.16 9.33 -19.70
C THR A 66 0.05 7.91 -19.15
N GLY A 67 -1.05 7.25 -18.77
CA GLY A 67 -1.08 5.89 -18.24
C GLY A 67 -1.28 5.82 -16.73
N VAL A 68 -0.74 4.76 -16.16
CA VAL A 68 -0.89 4.37 -14.76
C VAL A 68 0.48 4.03 -14.19
N GLU A 69 0.66 4.27 -12.90
CA GLU A 69 1.84 3.88 -12.15
C GLU A 69 1.49 3.24 -10.82
N VAL A 70 2.45 2.52 -10.25
CA VAL A 70 2.35 1.95 -8.90
C VAL A 70 2.87 3.00 -7.93
N VAL A 71 2.01 3.46 -7.02
CA VAL A 71 2.36 4.50 -6.03
C VAL A 71 2.91 3.86 -4.77
N ALA A 72 2.29 2.76 -4.33
CA ALA A 72 2.65 2.07 -3.11
C ALA A 72 2.19 0.62 -3.14
N ILE A 73 2.84 -0.20 -2.31
CA ILE A 73 2.35 -1.53 -1.95
C ILE A 73 1.91 -1.44 -0.49
N GLN A 74 0.60 -1.38 -0.27
CA GLN A 74 0.02 -1.21 1.05
C GLN A 74 -0.30 -2.56 1.69
N ARG A 75 -0.22 -2.64 3.02
CA ARG A 75 -0.62 -3.83 3.77
C ARG A 75 -2.07 -3.69 4.19
N MET A 76 -2.87 -4.73 3.97
CA MET A 76 -4.26 -4.77 4.40
C MET A 76 -4.32 -5.13 5.88
N ARG A 77 -4.32 -4.12 6.75
CA ARG A 77 -4.52 -4.26 8.20
C ARG A 77 -5.72 -3.45 8.65
N ASP A 78 -6.34 -3.91 9.72
CA ASP A 78 -7.32 -3.11 10.44
C ASP A 78 -6.58 -2.29 11.51
N ALA A 79 -6.45 -0.99 11.26
CA ALA A 79 -5.76 -0.08 12.17
C ALA A 79 -6.42 0.01 13.55
N PHE A 80 -7.74 -0.19 13.63
CA PHE A 80 -8.47 -0.18 14.89
C PHE A 80 -8.16 -1.42 15.71
N LEU A 81 -8.21 -2.61 15.09
CA LEU A 81 -7.82 -3.86 15.76
C LEU A 81 -6.33 -3.83 16.16
N ASP A 82 -5.44 -3.31 15.30
CA ASP A 82 -4.03 -3.13 15.62
C ASP A 82 -3.83 -2.22 16.85
N SER A 83 -4.67 -1.20 17.03
CA SER A 83 -4.63 -0.32 18.19
C SER A 83 -5.15 -1.03 19.45
N GLN A 84 -6.26 -1.77 19.34
CA GLN A 84 -6.82 -2.54 20.46
C GLN A 84 -5.84 -3.61 20.96
N ILE A 85 -5.27 -4.40 20.05
CA ILE A 85 -4.29 -5.45 20.41
C ILE A 85 -3.10 -4.83 21.14
N ARG A 86 -2.59 -3.68 20.67
CA ARG A 86 -1.48 -2.98 21.34
C ARG A 86 -1.85 -2.52 22.75
N GLN A 87 -3.06 -1.98 22.92
CA GLN A 87 -3.53 -1.52 24.22
C GLN A 87 -3.70 -2.68 25.21
N GLU A 88 -4.36 -3.76 24.79
CA GLU A 88 -4.58 -4.94 25.62
C GLU A 88 -3.27 -5.66 25.97
N THR A 89 -2.33 -5.73 25.02
CA THR A 89 -1.00 -6.30 25.29
C THR A 89 -0.24 -5.47 26.32
N SER A 90 -0.33 -4.14 26.26
CA SER A 90 0.28 -3.25 27.25
C SER A 90 -0.37 -3.41 28.63
N SER A 91 -1.69 -3.51 28.69
CA SER A 91 -2.44 -3.78 29.94
C SER A 91 -2.03 -5.11 30.55
N LYS A 92 -2.03 -6.18 29.74
CA LYS A 92 -1.60 -7.51 30.14
C LYS A 92 -0.17 -7.50 30.71
N GLY A 93 0.77 -6.87 30.01
CA GLY A 93 2.16 -6.78 30.48
C GLY A 93 2.29 -6.09 31.85
N ARG A 94 1.50 -5.04 32.11
CA ARG A 94 1.46 -4.38 33.44
C ARG A 94 0.99 -5.33 34.53
N TRP A 95 -0.08 -6.08 34.28
CA TRP A 95 -0.63 -7.03 35.24
C TRP A 95 0.32 -8.21 35.49
N GLU A 96 1.00 -8.69 34.44
CA GLU A 96 2.04 -9.72 34.55
C GLU A 96 3.19 -9.24 35.43
N THR A 97 3.72 -8.04 35.21
CA THR A 97 4.78 -7.46 36.06
C THR A 97 4.33 -7.27 37.51
N GLN A 98 3.09 -6.80 37.73
CA GLN A 98 2.55 -6.64 39.07
C GLN A 98 2.41 -7.99 39.78
N SER A 99 1.91 -9.01 39.08
CA SER A 99 1.77 -10.37 39.61
C SER A 99 3.13 -10.97 39.95
N GLU A 100 4.13 -10.76 39.09
CA GLU A 100 5.49 -11.23 39.31
C GLU A 100 6.11 -10.59 40.56
N LEU A 101 5.99 -9.26 40.72
CA LEU A 101 6.45 -8.55 41.91
C LEU A 101 5.78 -9.05 43.19
N LEU A 102 4.46 -9.26 43.17
CA LEU A 102 3.73 -9.80 44.33
C LEU A 102 4.20 -11.22 44.67
N SER A 103 4.39 -12.08 43.67
CA SER A 103 4.89 -13.44 43.89
C SER A 103 6.30 -13.48 44.51
N GLN A 104 7.14 -12.49 44.20
CA GLN A 104 8.47 -12.37 44.81
C GLN A 104 8.42 -11.91 46.27
N ILE A 105 7.37 -11.20 46.69
CA ILE A 105 7.16 -10.76 48.08
C ILE A 105 6.52 -11.87 48.93
N GLU A 106 5.74 -12.75 48.31
CA GLU A 106 5.09 -13.88 48.99
C GLU A 106 6.04 -15.04 49.33
N LEU A 107 7.29 -15.01 48.84
CA LEU A 107 8.38 -15.93 49.17
C LEU A 107 9.28 -15.38 50.28
#